data_AF-A0A2G9M4W5-F1
#
_entry.id   AF-A0A2G9M4W5-F1
#
_cell.length_a   1.000
_cell.length_b   1.000
_cell.length_c   1.000
_cell.angle_alpha   90.00
_cell.angle_beta   90.00
_cell.angle_gamma   90.00
#
_symmetry.space_group_name_H-M   'P 1'
#
loop_
_entity.id
_entity.type
_entity.pdbx_description
1 polymer ?
#
loop_
_entity_poly.entity_id
_entity_poly.type
_entity_poly.pdbx_seq_one_letter_code
_entity_poly.pdbx_strand_id
1 'polypeptide(L)'
;MNEQELKEIINIAWSAVKDIEDKDRRQKTYEIIMNNLIGKAKKPEVVKERSKSPITIIDSIEKLAKKLNIDKEKLEDFIEVDTDDMNILFPIKRNSNREEHLIFSLVYLTIRKLCLEVREIESSKLRELMASRGLGSLVNLSTNLKKFPTLIAHKSGKKGSTNTYYRLTIEGFSKGLWLLKEIIEKGNKVEKIEADFLESTRGFKKRAKRSSALSNEINMIIDEGFFTEFKSVNKLMNELRTRGFFNKRQDIDSYLRKVLLGKRLLREKIDGTWNYVIKK
;
A
#
# COMPACT_ATOMS: atom_id res chain seq x y z
N MET A 1 -14.71 26.28 -29.67
CA MET A 1 -16.01 26.94 -29.51
C MET A 1 -16.38 27.53 -30.86
N ASN A 2 -17.47 27.06 -31.45
CA ASN A 2 -17.94 27.58 -32.74
C ASN A 2 -18.72 28.89 -32.55
N GLU A 3 -19.03 29.58 -33.65
CA GLU A 3 -19.71 30.88 -33.60
C GLU A 3 -21.13 30.80 -32.99
N GLN A 4 -21.83 29.67 -33.19
CA GLN A 4 -23.19 29.45 -32.67
C GLN A 4 -23.18 29.27 -31.14
N GLU A 5 -22.26 28.47 -30.61
CA GLU A 5 -22.06 28.27 -29.16
C GLU A 5 -21.74 29.59 -28.45
N LEU A 6 -20.92 30.44 -29.08
CA LEU A 6 -20.59 31.76 -28.52
C LEU A 6 -21.84 32.66 -28.46
N LYS A 7 -22.68 32.66 -29.50
CA LYS A 7 -23.94 33.41 -29.53
C LYS A 7 -24.91 32.93 -28.46
N GLU A 8 -25.01 31.62 -28.24
CA GLU A 8 -25.83 31.05 -27.17
C GLU A 8 -25.35 31.47 -25.77
N ILE A 9 -24.04 31.42 -25.51
CA ILE A 9 -23.46 31.85 -24.22
C ILE A 9 -23.73 33.33 -23.95
N ILE A 10 -23.57 34.20 -24.96
CA ILE A 10 -23.85 35.63 -24.86
C ILE A 10 -25.33 35.86 -24.53
N ASN A 11 -26.24 35.16 -25.21
CA ASN A 11 -27.68 35.28 -24.96
C ASN A 11 -28.05 34.85 -23.54
N ILE A 12 -27.49 33.75 -23.05
CA ILE A 12 -27.70 33.29 -21.67
C ILE A 12 -27.19 34.34 -20.68
N ALA A 13 -25.96 34.83 -20.85
CA ALA A 13 -25.37 35.84 -19.97
C ALA A 13 -26.18 37.14 -19.95
N TRP A 14 -26.64 37.60 -21.12
CA TRP A 14 -27.46 38.81 -21.24
C TRP A 14 -28.83 38.65 -20.59
N SER A 15 -29.50 37.51 -20.82
CA SER A 15 -30.82 37.23 -20.26
C SER A 15 -30.83 37.21 -18.73
N ALA A 16 -29.71 36.81 -18.11
CA ALA A 16 -29.55 36.73 -16.66
C ALA A 16 -29.38 38.09 -15.97
N VAL A 17 -29.00 39.13 -16.71
CA VAL A 17 -28.70 40.47 -16.15
C VAL A 17 -29.64 41.56 -16.64
N LYS A 18 -30.52 41.27 -17.60
CA LYS A 18 -31.38 42.27 -18.26
C LYS A 18 -32.25 43.07 -17.28
N ASP A 19 -32.64 42.45 -16.16
CA ASP A 19 -33.54 43.03 -15.16
C ASP A 19 -32.80 43.85 -14.06
N ILE A 20 -31.47 43.96 -14.12
CA ILE A 20 -30.67 44.73 -13.13
C ILE A 20 -30.68 46.22 -13.48
N GLU A 21 -31.47 47.05 -12.81
CA GLU A 21 -31.60 48.49 -13.12
C GLU A 21 -30.27 49.27 -13.14
N ASP A 22 -29.38 49.01 -12.17
CA ASP A 22 -28.07 49.66 -12.08
C ASP A 22 -27.10 49.19 -13.18
N LYS A 23 -26.67 50.13 -14.03
CA LYS A 23 -25.85 49.85 -15.21
C LYS A 23 -24.46 49.29 -14.86
N ASP A 24 -23.80 49.82 -13.84
CA ASP A 24 -22.45 49.40 -13.44
C ASP A 24 -22.48 48.01 -12.82
N ARG A 25 -23.51 47.73 -12.01
CA ARG A 25 -23.74 46.42 -11.42
C ARG A 25 -24.13 45.39 -12.47
N ARG A 26 -24.94 45.76 -13.46
CA ARG A 26 -25.31 44.91 -14.60
C ARG A 26 -24.07 44.49 -15.39
N GLN A 27 -23.20 45.45 -15.71
CA GLN A 27 -21.96 45.19 -16.46
C GLN A 27 -21.01 44.26 -15.68
N LYS A 28 -20.74 44.54 -14.40
CA LYS A 28 -19.89 43.67 -13.57
C LYS A 28 -20.44 42.25 -13.45
N THR A 29 -21.75 42.12 -13.29
CA THR A 29 -22.42 40.81 -13.19
C THR A 29 -22.34 40.06 -14.52
N TYR A 30 -22.52 40.75 -15.65
CA TYR A 30 -22.38 40.19 -16.99
C TYR A 30 -20.96 39.65 -17.23
N GLU A 31 -19.93 40.41 -16.88
CA GLU A 31 -18.53 40.00 -17.01
C GLU A 31 -18.22 38.73 -16.19
N ILE A 32 -18.73 38.64 -14.96
CA ILE A 32 -18.57 37.46 -14.11
C ILE A 32 -19.23 36.23 -14.74
N ILE A 33 -20.47 36.38 -15.22
CA ILE A 33 -21.22 35.27 -15.84
C ILE A 33 -20.52 34.82 -17.13
N MET A 34 -20.11 35.75 -17.98
CA MET A 34 -19.37 35.45 -19.22
C MET A 34 -18.07 34.70 -18.94
N ASN A 35 -17.28 35.14 -17.95
CA ASN A 35 -16.04 34.46 -17.56
C ASN A 35 -16.30 33.04 -17.03
N ASN A 36 -17.37 32.84 -16.28
CA ASN A 36 -17.76 31.52 -15.78
C ASN A 36 -18.26 30.59 -16.88
N LEU A 37 -19.04 31.11 -17.85
CA LEU A 37 -19.57 30.31 -18.95
C LEU A 37 -18.49 29.93 -19.96
N ILE A 38 -17.63 30.88 -20.32
CA ILE A 38 -16.45 30.62 -21.18
C ILE A 38 -15.47 29.69 -20.45
N GLY A 39 -15.26 29.90 -19.15
CA GLY A 39 -14.41 29.07 -18.30
C GLY A 39 -14.93 27.64 -18.12
N LYS A 40 -16.24 27.42 -18.19
CA LYS A 40 -16.87 26.08 -18.17
C LYS A 40 -16.90 25.42 -19.56
N ALA A 41 -17.01 26.20 -20.64
CA ALA A 41 -16.95 25.70 -22.02
C ALA A 41 -15.54 25.18 -22.39
N LYS A 42 -14.51 25.70 -21.73
CA LYS A 42 -13.24 24.98 -21.59
C LYS A 42 -13.47 23.86 -20.56
N LYS A 43 -13.52 22.60 -21.02
CA LYS A 43 -13.32 21.42 -20.16
C LYS A 43 -12.21 21.77 -19.13
N PRO A 44 -12.33 21.37 -17.86
CA PRO A 44 -11.33 21.69 -16.86
C PRO A 44 -10.03 20.96 -17.22
N GLU A 45 -9.18 21.61 -18.01
CA GLU A 45 -7.76 21.35 -17.98
C GLU A 45 -7.27 21.77 -16.60
N VAL A 46 -6.89 20.74 -15.86
CA VAL A 46 -6.32 20.77 -14.52
C VAL A 46 -5.39 21.95 -14.36
N VAL A 47 -5.72 22.85 -13.43
CA VAL A 47 -4.89 23.99 -13.08
C VAL A 47 -3.58 23.50 -12.45
N LYS A 48 -2.52 23.57 -13.26
CA LYS A 48 -1.12 23.91 -12.94
C LYS A 48 -0.43 23.11 -11.83
N GLU A 49 0.18 22.00 -12.19
CA GLU A 49 1.52 21.70 -11.68
C GLU A 49 2.56 22.40 -12.55
N ARG A 50 3.63 22.87 -11.89
CA ARG A 50 4.72 23.67 -12.44
C ARG A 50 5.14 23.12 -13.80
N SER A 51 5.11 23.97 -14.84
CA SER A 51 5.76 23.73 -16.12
C SER A 51 7.25 23.54 -15.88
N LYS A 52 7.66 22.33 -15.51
CA LYS A 52 8.92 21.80 -15.97
C LYS A 52 8.79 21.85 -17.47
N SER A 53 9.74 22.54 -18.12
CA SER A 53 10.04 22.36 -19.53
C SER A 53 9.86 20.87 -19.87
N PRO A 54 9.34 20.50 -21.05
CA PRO A 54 9.30 19.09 -21.44
C PRO A 54 10.71 18.56 -21.26
N ILE A 55 10.95 17.83 -20.17
CA ILE A 55 12.14 16.99 -20.03
C ILE A 55 11.93 16.06 -21.20
N THR A 56 12.70 16.26 -22.26
CA THR A 56 12.64 15.44 -23.45
C THR A 56 12.68 14.01 -22.95
N ILE A 57 11.66 13.22 -23.29
CA ILE A 57 11.48 11.83 -22.84
C ILE A 57 12.80 11.04 -22.96
N ILE A 58 13.59 11.38 -23.98
CA ILE A 58 14.96 10.96 -24.24
C ILE A 58 15.88 11.05 -23.00
N ASP A 59 15.91 12.20 -22.32
CA ASP A 59 16.71 12.45 -21.12
C ASP A 59 16.29 11.54 -19.97
N SER A 60 15.00 11.21 -19.88
CA SER A 60 14.43 10.40 -18.81
C SER A 60 14.81 8.93 -18.93
N ILE A 61 14.84 8.38 -20.15
CA ILE A 61 15.33 7.01 -20.41
C ILE A 61 16.84 6.94 -20.19
N GLU A 62 17.60 7.95 -20.65
CA GLU A 62 19.05 7.99 -20.46
C GLU A 62 19.43 8.03 -18.96
N LYS A 63 18.71 8.80 -18.14
CA LYS A 63 18.87 8.80 -16.68
C LYS A 63 18.63 7.42 -16.07
N LEU A 64 17.61 6.71 -16.53
CA LEU A 64 17.29 5.37 -16.04
C LEU A 64 18.37 4.35 -16.46
N ALA A 65 18.81 4.39 -17.72
CA ALA A 65 19.89 3.56 -18.26
C ALA A 65 21.19 3.74 -17.46
N LYS A 66 21.61 5.00 -17.24
CA LYS A 66 22.77 5.33 -16.40
C LYS A 66 22.63 4.81 -14.96
N LYS A 67 21.41 4.89 -14.39
CA LYS A 67 21.17 4.42 -13.01
C LYS A 67 21.25 2.91 -12.88
N LEU A 68 20.85 2.16 -13.91
CA LEU A 68 20.90 0.69 -13.94
C LEU A 68 22.26 0.15 -14.42
N ASN A 69 23.09 1.01 -15.03
CA ASN A 69 24.29 0.62 -15.76
C ASN A 69 23.96 -0.38 -16.88
N ILE A 70 22.97 -0.05 -17.69
CA ILE A 70 22.50 -0.83 -18.84
C ILE A 70 22.51 0.10 -20.05
N ASP A 71 22.73 -0.47 -21.23
CA ASP A 71 22.64 0.25 -22.49
C ASP A 71 21.21 0.77 -22.75
N LYS A 72 21.11 1.96 -23.34
CA LYS A 72 19.84 2.65 -23.55
C LYS A 72 18.93 1.88 -24.50
N GLU A 73 19.48 1.35 -25.59
CA GLU A 73 18.73 0.61 -26.62
C GLU A 73 18.05 -0.63 -26.01
N LYS A 74 18.79 -1.37 -25.16
CA LYS A 74 18.25 -2.52 -24.42
C LYS A 74 17.13 -2.15 -23.45
N LEU A 75 17.06 -0.90 -22.98
CA LEU A 75 16.00 -0.46 -22.08
C LEU A 75 14.73 -0.11 -22.86
N GLU A 76 14.88 0.48 -24.05
CA GLU A 76 13.78 0.84 -24.97
C GLU A 76 13.02 -0.40 -25.46
N ASP A 77 13.67 -1.56 -25.58
CA ASP A 77 13.01 -2.85 -25.88
C ASP A 77 12.01 -3.30 -24.79
N PHE A 78 12.13 -2.79 -23.56
CA PHE A 78 11.35 -3.23 -22.40
C PHE A 78 10.42 -2.15 -21.86
N ILE A 79 10.69 -0.88 -22.16
CA ILE A 79 9.95 0.28 -21.63
C ILE A 79 9.70 1.26 -22.76
N GLU A 80 8.44 1.56 -22.98
CA GLU A 80 8.00 2.67 -23.81
C GLU A 80 7.53 3.80 -22.89
N VAL A 81 8.15 4.97 -23.00
CA VAL A 81 7.79 6.14 -22.18
C VAL A 81 7.09 7.15 -23.06
N ASP A 82 5.92 7.59 -22.65
CA ASP A 82 5.17 8.69 -23.25
C ASP A 82 5.27 9.93 -22.33
N THR A 83 4.70 11.03 -22.79
CA THR A 83 4.66 12.34 -22.15
C THR A 83 4.07 12.27 -20.73
N ASP A 84 2.97 11.53 -20.57
CA ASP A 84 2.19 11.47 -19.31
C ASP A 84 2.14 10.09 -18.66
N ASP A 85 2.50 9.04 -19.39
CA ASP A 85 2.39 7.65 -18.93
C ASP A 85 3.54 6.81 -19.46
N MET A 86 3.61 5.56 -19.03
CA MET A 86 4.63 4.63 -19.50
C MET A 86 4.10 3.21 -19.59
N ASN A 87 4.67 2.46 -20.51
CA ASN A 87 4.28 1.14 -20.91
C ASN A 87 5.43 0.16 -20.64
N ILE A 88 5.15 -0.88 -19.84
CA ILE A 88 6.09 -1.96 -19.58
C ILE A 88 5.84 -3.07 -20.60
N LEU A 89 6.77 -3.28 -21.52
CA LEU A 89 6.60 -4.17 -22.69
C LEU A 89 6.86 -5.65 -22.40
N PHE A 90 7.34 -6.01 -21.21
CA PHE A 90 7.60 -7.40 -20.85
C PHE A 90 6.47 -8.04 -20.03
N PRO A 91 6.21 -9.35 -20.23
CA PRO A 91 5.24 -10.08 -19.41
C PRO A 91 5.79 -10.36 -18.01
N ILE A 92 4.95 -10.22 -16.98
CA ILE A 92 5.28 -10.64 -15.61
C ILE A 92 4.43 -11.87 -15.30
N LYS A 93 4.99 -13.06 -15.50
CA LYS A 93 4.36 -14.33 -15.11
C LYS A 93 4.97 -14.84 -13.81
N ARG A 94 4.13 -15.17 -12.82
CA ARG A 94 4.57 -15.78 -11.56
C ARG A 94 3.64 -16.88 -11.08
N ASN A 95 4.13 -17.58 -10.06
CA ASN A 95 3.38 -18.63 -9.37
C ASN A 95 2.21 -18.09 -8.55
N SER A 96 2.15 -16.77 -8.26
CA SER A 96 1.02 -16.18 -7.56
C SER A 96 0.78 -14.72 -7.89
N ASN A 97 -0.49 -14.32 -7.97
CA ASN A 97 -0.91 -12.93 -8.19
C ASN A 97 -0.26 -11.96 -7.19
N ARG A 98 0.04 -12.41 -5.96
CA ARG A 98 0.71 -11.57 -4.96
C ARG A 98 2.09 -11.12 -5.43
N GLU A 99 2.86 -12.03 -6.01
CA GLU A 99 4.20 -11.73 -6.53
C GLU A 99 4.11 -10.88 -7.79
N GLU A 100 3.18 -11.21 -8.70
CA GLU A 100 2.92 -10.42 -9.91
C GLU A 100 2.58 -8.98 -9.58
N HIS A 101 1.62 -8.78 -8.67
CA HIS A 101 1.19 -7.45 -8.23
C HIS A 101 2.35 -6.66 -7.62
N LEU A 102 3.17 -7.31 -6.78
CA LEU A 102 4.28 -6.64 -6.13
C LEU A 102 5.39 -6.28 -7.13
N ILE A 103 5.84 -7.23 -7.95
CA ILE A 103 6.91 -7.00 -8.93
C ILE A 103 6.49 -5.91 -9.91
N PHE A 104 5.28 -6.01 -10.48
CA PHE A 104 4.77 -4.98 -11.37
C PHE A 104 4.74 -3.62 -10.67
N SER A 105 4.18 -3.53 -9.46
CA SER A 105 4.10 -2.27 -8.72
C SER A 105 5.48 -1.68 -8.43
N LEU A 106 6.46 -2.50 -8.05
CA LEU A 106 7.81 -2.03 -7.74
C LEU A 106 8.47 -1.47 -9.01
N VAL A 107 8.47 -2.24 -10.09
CA VAL A 107 9.10 -1.82 -11.35
C VAL A 107 8.40 -0.59 -11.92
N TYR A 108 7.07 -0.63 -12.02
CA TYR A 108 6.27 0.48 -12.51
C TYR A 108 6.50 1.76 -11.70
N LEU A 109 6.36 1.72 -10.38
CA LEU A 109 6.57 2.92 -9.58
C LEU A 109 8.02 3.43 -9.63
N THR A 110 8.99 2.56 -9.92
CA THR A 110 10.40 2.91 -9.99
C THR A 110 10.70 3.70 -11.26
N ILE A 111 10.26 3.19 -12.41
CA ILE A 111 10.41 3.87 -13.70
C ILE A 111 9.65 5.20 -13.66
N ARG A 112 8.40 5.21 -13.18
CA ARG A 112 7.58 6.44 -13.10
C ARG A 112 8.22 7.52 -12.23
N LYS A 113 8.82 7.13 -11.11
CA LYS A 113 9.53 8.07 -10.22
C LYS A 113 10.78 8.65 -10.87
N LEU A 114 11.49 7.90 -11.72
CA LEU A 114 12.71 8.36 -12.37
C LEU A 114 12.44 9.16 -13.66
N CYS A 115 11.52 8.66 -14.49
CA CYS A 115 11.26 9.23 -15.80
C CYS A 115 10.25 10.38 -15.78
N LEU A 116 9.25 10.31 -14.91
CA LEU A 116 8.15 11.30 -14.84
C LEU A 116 8.19 12.13 -13.54
N GLU A 117 9.11 11.83 -12.62
CA GLU A 117 9.21 12.44 -11.29
C GLU A 117 7.93 12.35 -10.44
N VAL A 118 6.97 11.49 -10.82
CA VAL A 118 5.73 11.30 -10.10
C VAL A 118 5.90 10.21 -9.04
N ARG A 119 5.66 10.58 -7.78
CA ARG A 119 5.94 9.71 -6.62
C ARG A 119 4.79 8.77 -6.27
N GLU A 120 3.55 9.18 -6.52
CA GLU A 120 2.35 8.47 -6.05
C GLU A 120 1.45 8.11 -7.24
N ILE A 121 0.84 6.92 -7.22
CA ILE A 121 -0.19 6.50 -8.17
C ILE A 121 -1.48 6.16 -7.45
N GLU A 122 -2.62 6.46 -8.06
CA GLU A 122 -3.92 6.02 -7.55
C GLU A 122 -4.12 4.51 -7.77
N SER A 123 -4.77 3.84 -6.82
CA SER A 123 -5.04 2.39 -6.86
C SER A 123 -5.89 1.99 -8.07
N SER A 124 -6.86 2.83 -8.47
CA SER A 124 -7.71 2.62 -9.65
C SER A 124 -6.86 2.56 -10.93
N LYS A 125 -6.07 3.61 -11.19
CA LYS A 125 -5.15 3.67 -12.34
C LYS A 125 -4.12 2.55 -12.35
N LEU A 126 -3.55 2.19 -11.19
CA LEU A 126 -2.62 1.05 -11.11
C LEU A 126 -3.31 -0.27 -11.47
N ARG A 127 -4.57 -0.48 -11.08
CA ARG A 127 -5.33 -1.67 -11.47
C ARG A 127 -5.61 -1.70 -12.97
N GLU A 128 -6.01 -0.58 -13.56
CA GLU A 128 -6.23 -0.49 -15.02
C GLU A 128 -4.97 -0.87 -15.80
N LEU A 129 -3.82 -0.34 -15.38
CA LEU A 129 -2.52 -0.66 -15.97
C LEU A 129 -2.12 -2.13 -15.78
N MET A 130 -2.43 -2.72 -14.62
CA MET A 130 -2.17 -4.14 -14.42
C MET A 130 -3.09 -5.02 -15.28
N ALA A 131 -4.37 -4.63 -15.39
CA ALA A 131 -5.37 -5.34 -16.17
C ALA A 131 -5.06 -5.31 -17.68
N SER A 132 -4.63 -4.15 -18.20
CA SER A 132 -4.24 -4.02 -19.61
C SER A 132 -3.03 -4.90 -19.99
N ARG A 133 -2.27 -5.35 -19.00
CA ARG A 133 -1.12 -6.26 -19.15
C ARG A 133 -1.47 -7.73 -18.89
N GLY A 134 -2.74 -8.04 -18.69
CA GLY A 134 -3.22 -9.41 -18.45
C GLY A 134 -2.76 -10.01 -17.12
N LEU A 135 -2.41 -9.18 -16.13
CA LEU A 135 -2.09 -9.67 -14.78
C LEU A 135 -3.35 -10.27 -14.13
N GLY A 136 -3.14 -11.28 -13.27
CA GLY A 136 -4.23 -12.04 -12.65
C GLY A 136 -5.20 -11.19 -11.80
N SER A 137 -6.19 -11.85 -11.19
CA SER A 137 -7.25 -11.19 -10.40
C SER A 137 -6.75 -10.09 -9.46
N LEU A 138 -7.16 -8.85 -9.75
CA LEU A 138 -6.78 -7.63 -9.05
C LEU A 138 -7.60 -7.34 -7.79
N VAL A 139 -8.60 -8.18 -7.48
CA VAL A 139 -9.48 -8.05 -6.30
C VAL A 139 -8.65 -7.89 -5.02
N ASN A 140 -7.53 -8.62 -4.93
CA ASN A 140 -6.67 -8.67 -3.76
C ASN A 140 -5.45 -7.74 -3.84
N LEU A 141 -5.41 -6.77 -4.77
CA LEU A 141 -4.25 -5.87 -4.94
C LEU A 141 -3.86 -5.17 -3.64
N SER A 142 -4.80 -4.49 -3.00
CA SER A 142 -4.52 -3.74 -1.76
C SER A 142 -4.03 -4.66 -0.63
N THR A 143 -4.69 -5.79 -0.44
CA THR A 143 -4.30 -6.81 0.55
C THR A 143 -2.91 -7.40 0.27
N ASN A 144 -2.55 -7.60 -1.00
CA ASN A 144 -1.25 -8.13 -1.39
C ASN A 144 -0.14 -7.11 -1.15
N LEU A 145 -0.33 -5.85 -1.55
CA LEU A 145 0.70 -4.80 -1.39
C LEU A 145 0.89 -4.39 0.09
N LYS A 146 -0.18 -4.36 0.89
CA LYS A 146 -0.10 -4.03 2.33
C LYS A 146 0.76 -4.99 3.15
N LYS A 147 1.05 -6.20 2.63
CA LYS A 147 1.97 -7.15 3.27
C LYS A 147 3.43 -6.73 3.18
N PHE A 148 3.76 -5.74 2.35
CA PHE A 148 5.13 -5.26 2.10
C PHE A 148 5.27 -3.76 2.44
N PRO A 149 4.97 -3.34 3.68
CA PRO A 149 5.00 -1.92 4.05
C PRO A 149 6.40 -1.31 4.00
N THR A 150 7.44 -2.14 4.09
CA THR A 150 8.84 -1.71 3.94
C THR A 150 9.18 -1.36 2.50
N LEU A 151 8.43 -1.86 1.51
CA LEU A 151 8.67 -1.62 0.08
C LEU A 151 7.68 -0.61 -0.53
N ILE A 152 6.40 -0.73 -0.18
CA ILE A 152 5.33 0.11 -0.72
C ILE A 152 4.53 0.72 0.43
N ALA A 153 4.48 2.05 0.45
CA ALA A 153 3.60 2.80 1.34
C ALA A 153 2.19 2.88 0.72
N HIS A 154 1.19 2.46 1.48
CA HIS A 154 -0.23 2.64 1.18
C HIS A 154 -0.74 3.88 1.91
N LYS A 155 -1.24 4.86 1.17
CA LYS A 155 -1.76 6.12 1.71
C LYS A 155 -3.23 6.27 1.35
N SER A 156 -4.07 6.47 2.36
CA SER A 156 -5.47 6.84 2.12
C SER A 156 -5.53 8.29 1.61
N GLY A 157 -6.51 8.59 0.76
CA GLY A 157 -6.79 9.93 0.27
C GLY A 157 -7.23 10.89 1.37
N LYS A 158 -7.68 12.09 0.96
CA LYS A 158 -8.23 13.09 1.89
C LYS A 158 -9.40 12.50 2.69
N LYS A 159 -9.67 13.02 3.90
CA LYS A 159 -10.80 12.57 4.73
C LYS A 159 -12.10 12.62 3.91
N GLY A 160 -12.82 11.50 3.84
CA GLY A 160 -14.04 11.34 3.03
C GLY A 160 -13.82 10.85 1.60
N SER A 161 -12.57 10.82 1.10
CA SER A 161 -12.24 10.23 -0.19
C SER A 161 -12.06 8.71 -0.07
N THR A 162 -12.58 7.98 -1.06
CA THR A 162 -12.34 6.55 -1.25
C THR A 162 -11.01 6.25 -1.95
N ASN A 163 -10.29 7.29 -2.40
CA ASN A 163 -9.09 7.12 -3.19
C ASN A 163 -7.96 6.60 -2.30
N THR A 164 -7.20 5.66 -2.84
CA THR A 164 -6.02 5.10 -2.19
C THR A 164 -4.85 5.26 -3.13
N TYR A 165 -3.70 5.62 -2.57
CA TYR A 165 -2.49 5.91 -3.32
C TYR A 165 -1.37 4.99 -2.87
N TYR A 166 -0.52 4.60 -3.81
CA TYR A 166 0.69 3.82 -3.56
C TYR A 166 1.92 4.65 -3.89
N ARG A 167 2.96 4.49 -3.05
CA ARG A 167 4.26 5.13 -3.22
C ARG A 167 5.37 4.17 -2.82
N LEU A 168 6.50 4.23 -3.50
CA LEU A 168 7.70 3.50 -3.06
C LEU A 168 8.30 4.11 -1.80
N THR A 169 8.72 3.24 -0.89
CA THR A 169 9.69 3.61 0.15
C THR A 169 11.09 3.75 -0.47
N ILE A 170 12.09 4.10 0.34
CA ILE A 170 13.49 4.09 -0.09
C ILE A 170 13.93 2.67 -0.44
N GLU A 171 13.61 1.70 0.41
CA GLU A 171 13.94 0.29 0.19
C GLU A 171 13.23 -0.28 -1.04
N GLY A 172 11.95 0.01 -1.20
CA GLY A 172 11.17 -0.42 -2.37
C GLY A 172 11.72 0.15 -3.67
N PHE A 173 12.21 1.39 -3.66
CA PHE A 173 12.87 1.98 -4.82
C PHE A 173 14.17 1.25 -5.18
N SER A 174 15.03 0.96 -4.21
CA SER A 174 16.25 0.18 -4.45
C SER A 174 15.94 -1.23 -4.98
N LYS A 175 14.91 -1.89 -4.43
CA LYS A 175 14.47 -3.21 -4.91
C LYS A 175 13.82 -3.16 -6.29
N GLY A 176 13.09 -2.10 -6.61
CA GLY A 176 12.53 -1.90 -7.95
C GLY A 176 13.61 -1.70 -9.02
N LEU A 177 14.69 -0.96 -8.72
CA LEU A 177 15.84 -0.83 -9.61
C LEU A 177 16.53 -2.17 -9.85
N TRP A 178 16.77 -2.92 -8.77
CA TRP A 178 17.36 -4.26 -8.87
C TRP A 178 16.49 -5.21 -9.70
N LEU A 179 15.18 -5.23 -9.44
CA LEU A 179 14.22 -6.06 -10.21
C LEU A 179 14.22 -5.70 -11.69
N LEU A 180 14.17 -4.41 -12.01
CA LEU A 180 14.16 -3.95 -13.38
C LEU A 180 15.42 -4.37 -14.13
N LYS A 181 16.59 -4.23 -13.50
CA LYS A 181 17.87 -4.69 -14.05
C LYS A 181 17.87 -6.20 -14.32
N GLU A 182 17.47 -6.99 -13.32
CA GLU A 182 17.39 -8.45 -13.44
C GLU A 182 16.47 -8.89 -14.59
N ILE A 183 15.34 -8.21 -14.76
CA ILE A 183 14.38 -8.49 -15.85
C ILE A 183 15.02 -8.22 -17.22
N ILE A 184 15.70 -7.08 -17.37
CA ILE A 184 16.31 -6.69 -18.64
C ILE A 184 17.48 -7.62 -18.99
N GLU A 185 18.35 -7.93 -18.03
CA GLU A 185 19.52 -8.79 -18.26
C GLU A 185 19.14 -10.24 -18.59
N LYS A 186 18.07 -10.76 -17.98
CA LYS A 186 17.57 -12.12 -18.24
C LYS A 186 16.62 -12.18 -19.45
N GLY A 187 16.06 -11.06 -19.86
CA GLY A 187 15.12 -10.93 -20.97
C GLY A 187 13.86 -11.80 -20.81
N ASN A 188 13.38 -12.35 -21.93
CA ASN A 188 12.16 -13.18 -21.94
C ASN A 188 12.31 -14.56 -21.27
N LYS A 189 13.52 -14.94 -20.83
CA LYS A 189 13.79 -16.23 -20.18
C LYS A 189 13.45 -16.24 -18.68
N VAL A 190 12.77 -15.21 -18.19
CA VAL A 190 12.42 -15.06 -16.78
C VAL A 190 11.22 -15.93 -16.43
N GLU A 191 11.44 -17.24 -16.32
CA GLU A 191 10.46 -18.12 -15.68
C GLU A 191 10.45 -17.91 -14.15
N LYS A 192 11.60 -17.50 -13.58
CA LYS A 192 11.77 -17.28 -12.14
C LYS A 192 12.83 -16.23 -11.82
N ILE A 193 12.42 -15.02 -11.45
CA ILE A 193 13.25 -14.10 -10.64
C ILE A 193 13.28 -14.65 -9.22
N GLU A 194 14.47 -14.93 -8.71
CA GLU A 194 14.71 -15.22 -7.31
C GLU A 194 14.54 -13.94 -6.50
N ALA A 195 13.31 -13.70 -6.04
CA ALA A 195 13.00 -12.55 -5.22
C ALA A 195 12.92 -13.00 -3.76
N ASP A 196 14.06 -13.33 -3.17
CA ASP A 196 14.19 -13.85 -1.80
C ASP A 196 13.55 -12.91 -0.75
N PHE A 197 13.46 -11.62 -1.07
CA PHE A 197 12.76 -10.65 -0.23
C PHE A 197 11.23 -10.85 -0.18
N LEU A 198 10.64 -11.56 -1.15
CA LEU A 198 9.24 -11.99 -1.10
C LEU A 198 9.02 -13.02 0.01
N GLU A 199 10.00 -13.87 0.25
CA GLU A 199 9.96 -14.88 1.30
C GLU A 199 10.09 -14.27 2.70
N SER A 200 10.75 -13.10 2.81
CA SER A 200 10.91 -12.38 4.09
C SER A 200 9.58 -12.00 4.77
N THR A 201 8.46 -11.95 4.04
CA THR A 201 7.14 -11.74 4.66
C THR A 201 6.59 -12.98 5.38
N ARG A 202 7.01 -14.19 4.98
CA ARG A 202 6.84 -15.40 5.81
C ARG A 202 7.72 -15.32 7.07
N GLY A 203 8.74 -14.48 7.02
CA GLY A 203 9.68 -14.12 8.09
C GLY A 203 9.32 -12.86 8.89
N PHE A 204 8.08 -12.32 8.83
CA PHE A 204 7.48 -11.84 10.08
C PHE A 204 7.33 -13.08 10.95
N LYS A 205 8.47 -13.51 11.53
CA LYS A 205 8.55 -14.51 12.58
C LYS A 205 7.39 -14.15 13.50
N LYS A 206 6.37 -15.01 13.56
CA LYS A 206 5.59 -15.20 14.80
C LYS A 206 6.59 -14.95 15.89
N ARG A 207 6.52 -13.85 16.66
CA ARG A 207 7.48 -13.47 17.70
C ARG A 207 8.09 -14.74 18.29
N ALA A 208 9.23 -15.17 17.75
CA ALA A 208 9.73 -16.49 18.06
C ALA A 208 10.60 -16.26 19.27
N LYS A 209 10.25 -16.95 20.36
CA LYS A 209 11.08 -17.11 21.56
C LYS A 209 11.12 -15.94 22.57
N ARG A 210 9.96 -15.36 22.90
CA ARG A 210 9.66 -15.15 24.34
C ARG A 210 8.66 -16.19 24.87
N SER A 211 7.84 -16.77 24.00
CA SER A 211 6.97 -17.89 24.42
C SER A 211 7.73 -19.19 24.64
N SER A 212 8.99 -19.38 24.17
CA SER A 212 9.68 -20.66 24.35
C SER A 212 10.25 -20.83 25.75
N ALA A 213 10.90 -19.81 26.32
CA ALA A 213 11.40 -19.88 27.70
C ALA A 213 10.24 -20.05 28.68
N LEU A 214 9.23 -19.16 28.58
CA LEU A 214 8.06 -19.19 29.45
C LEU A 214 7.15 -20.42 29.21
N SER A 215 7.03 -20.93 27.98
CA SER A 215 6.33 -22.20 27.74
C SER A 215 7.09 -23.38 28.30
N ASN A 216 8.43 -23.40 28.20
CA ASN A 216 9.23 -24.46 28.83
C ASN A 216 9.10 -24.41 30.35
N GLU A 217 9.08 -23.22 30.95
CA GLU A 217 8.92 -23.01 32.39
C GLU A 217 7.52 -23.37 32.89
N ILE A 218 6.48 -22.99 32.15
CA ILE A 218 5.10 -23.45 32.44
C ILE A 218 5.02 -24.98 32.32
N ASN A 219 5.71 -25.57 31.35
CA ASN A 219 5.80 -27.04 31.25
C ASN A 219 6.51 -27.63 32.47
N MET A 220 7.60 -27.04 32.96
CA MET A 220 8.26 -27.49 34.19
C MET A 220 7.33 -27.46 35.40
N ILE A 221 6.55 -26.38 35.58
CA ILE A 221 5.58 -26.28 36.69
C ILE A 221 4.49 -27.37 36.58
N ILE A 222 4.09 -27.71 35.35
CA ILE A 222 3.15 -28.80 35.09
C ILE A 222 3.80 -30.15 35.44
N ASP A 223 5.04 -30.37 35.01
CA ASP A 223 5.78 -31.61 35.22
C ASP A 223 6.13 -31.83 36.70
N GLU A 224 6.35 -30.75 37.46
CA GLU A 224 6.46 -30.73 38.93
C GLU A 224 5.12 -31.01 39.64
N GLY A 225 4.03 -31.19 38.90
CA GLY A 225 2.72 -31.57 39.43
C GLY A 225 1.93 -30.42 40.05
N PHE A 226 2.30 -29.16 39.81
CA PHE A 226 1.63 -28.00 40.43
C PHE A 226 0.13 -27.92 40.08
N PHE A 227 -0.26 -28.38 38.89
CA PHE A 227 -1.64 -28.38 38.39
C PHE A 227 -2.38 -29.72 38.57
N THR A 228 -1.87 -30.62 39.43
CA THR A 228 -2.54 -31.91 39.75
C THR A 228 -3.82 -31.72 40.56
N GLU A 229 -3.96 -30.57 41.21
CA GLU A 229 -5.14 -30.17 41.99
C GLU A 229 -5.56 -28.76 41.60
N PHE A 230 -6.78 -28.37 41.97
CA PHE A 230 -7.23 -27.00 41.82
C PHE A 230 -6.35 -26.02 42.60
N LYS A 231 -5.75 -25.08 41.89
CA LYS A 231 -5.01 -23.95 42.49
C LYS A 231 -5.77 -22.66 42.24
N SER A 232 -5.96 -21.87 43.29
CA SER A 232 -6.57 -20.55 43.17
C SER A 232 -5.69 -19.61 42.33
N VAL A 233 -6.32 -18.64 41.67
CA VAL A 233 -5.59 -17.61 40.90
C VAL A 233 -4.49 -16.99 41.75
N ASN A 234 -4.78 -16.61 43.00
CA ASN A 234 -3.79 -15.98 43.87
C ASN A 234 -2.56 -16.86 44.13
N LYS A 235 -2.76 -18.17 44.34
CA LYS A 235 -1.67 -19.13 44.56
C LYS A 235 -0.83 -19.31 43.29
N LEU A 236 -1.49 -19.43 42.13
CA LEU A 236 -0.83 -19.50 40.83
C LEU A 236 -0.02 -18.23 40.52
N MET A 237 -0.61 -17.05 40.76
CA MET A 237 0.04 -15.76 40.55
C MET A 237 1.28 -15.58 41.43
N ASN A 238 1.18 -15.98 42.70
CA ASN A 238 2.30 -15.91 43.63
C ASN A 238 3.42 -16.86 43.19
N GLU A 239 3.12 -18.11 42.85
CA GLU A 239 4.14 -19.06 42.36
C GLU A 239 4.86 -18.53 41.12
N LEU A 240 4.11 -18.02 40.13
CA LEU A 240 4.68 -17.48 38.90
C LEU A 240 5.51 -16.20 39.13
N ARG A 241 5.15 -15.38 40.13
CA ARG A 241 5.91 -14.18 40.50
C ARG A 241 7.15 -14.50 41.31
N THR A 242 7.07 -15.44 42.25
CA THR A 242 8.22 -15.89 43.08
C THR A 242 9.34 -16.43 42.19
N ARG A 243 8.98 -17.13 41.12
CA ARG A 243 9.94 -17.62 40.12
C ARG A 243 10.38 -16.56 39.09
N GLY A 244 9.93 -15.31 39.24
CA GLY A 244 10.39 -14.16 38.43
C GLY A 244 9.72 -14.02 37.05
N PHE A 245 8.63 -14.74 36.77
CA PHE A 245 8.11 -14.87 35.40
C PHE A 245 7.23 -13.69 34.94
N PHE A 246 6.63 -12.95 35.87
CA PHE A 246 5.74 -11.84 35.55
C PHE A 246 6.01 -10.61 36.41
N ASN A 247 6.04 -9.45 35.76
CA ASN A 247 6.04 -8.17 36.47
C ASN A 247 4.69 -7.96 37.17
N LYS A 248 4.69 -7.26 38.32
CA LYS A 248 3.47 -6.99 39.12
C LYS A 248 2.29 -6.42 38.31
N ARG A 249 2.56 -5.75 37.18
CA ARG A 249 1.58 -5.08 36.32
C ARG A 249 0.99 -5.92 35.17
N GLN A 250 1.46 -7.15 34.94
CA GLN A 250 0.99 -7.96 33.81
C GLN A 250 -0.29 -8.75 34.16
N ASP A 251 -1.24 -8.78 33.22
CA ASP A 251 -2.43 -9.64 33.29
C ASP A 251 -2.05 -11.08 32.89
N ILE A 252 -1.80 -11.90 33.91
CA ILE A 252 -1.35 -13.29 33.78
C ILE A 252 -2.50 -14.19 33.29
N ASP A 253 -3.77 -13.83 33.52
CA ASP A 253 -4.95 -14.63 33.19
C ASP A 253 -5.18 -14.75 31.68
N SER A 254 -5.13 -13.61 30.98
CA SER A 254 -5.19 -13.56 29.52
C SER A 254 -4.01 -14.31 28.87
N TYR A 255 -2.87 -14.31 29.54
CA TYR A 255 -1.64 -14.92 29.04
C TYR A 255 -1.61 -16.44 29.24
N LEU A 256 -1.98 -16.93 30.42
CA LEU A 256 -2.10 -18.37 30.72
C LEU A 256 -3.06 -19.05 29.76
N ARG A 257 -4.20 -18.42 29.47
CA ARG A 257 -5.14 -18.90 28.45
C ARG A 257 -4.42 -19.07 27.11
N LYS A 258 -3.69 -18.06 26.63
CA LYS A 258 -2.99 -18.14 25.34
C LYS A 258 -1.94 -19.25 25.27
N VAL A 259 -1.20 -19.49 26.36
CA VAL A 259 -0.11 -20.47 26.38
C VAL A 259 -0.63 -21.89 26.61
N LEU A 260 -1.67 -22.05 27.43
CA LEU A 260 -2.20 -23.35 27.85
C LEU A 260 -3.44 -23.82 27.07
N LEU A 261 -3.86 -23.07 26.04
CA LEU A 261 -4.96 -23.42 25.13
C LEU A 261 -4.83 -24.84 24.53
N GLY A 262 -3.61 -25.38 24.42
CA GLY A 262 -3.35 -26.74 23.94
C GLY A 262 -3.30 -27.84 25.02
N LYS A 263 -3.32 -27.50 26.32
CA LYS A 263 -2.99 -28.42 27.43
C LYS A 263 -4.17 -28.75 28.36
N ARG A 264 -5.42 -28.64 27.89
CA ARG A 264 -6.63 -28.98 28.66
C ARG A 264 -6.70 -28.32 30.05
N LEU A 265 -6.23 -27.08 30.17
CA LEU A 265 -6.37 -26.30 31.40
C LEU A 265 -7.86 -26.01 31.64
N LEU A 266 -8.42 -26.60 32.69
CA LEU A 266 -9.75 -26.29 33.17
C LEU A 266 -9.70 -25.09 34.11
N ARG A 267 -10.73 -24.27 34.01
CA ARG A 267 -10.96 -23.14 34.90
C ARG A 267 -12.36 -23.27 35.45
N GLU A 268 -12.46 -23.31 36.77
CA GLU A 268 -13.73 -23.46 37.48
C GLU A 268 -13.83 -22.44 38.61
N LYS A 269 -15.04 -22.00 38.92
CA LYS A 269 -15.29 -21.06 40.02
C LYS A 269 -15.70 -21.85 41.25
N ILE A 270 -14.84 -21.88 42.26
CA ILE A 270 -15.07 -22.58 43.54
C ILE A 270 -15.10 -21.49 44.61
N ASP A 271 -16.19 -21.41 45.36
CA ASP A 271 -16.40 -20.41 46.42
C ASP A 271 -16.12 -18.97 45.99
N GLY A 272 -16.64 -18.60 44.82
CA GLY A 272 -16.48 -17.25 44.28
C GLY A 272 -15.13 -16.96 43.62
N THR A 273 -14.14 -17.84 43.78
CA THR A 273 -12.77 -17.67 43.29
C THR A 273 -12.50 -18.55 42.07
N TRP A 274 -11.79 -18.02 41.08
CA TRP A 274 -11.37 -18.81 39.92
C TRP A 274 -10.20 -19.72 40.31
N ASN A 275 -10.32 -20.99 39.97
CA ASN A 275 -9.32 -22.02 40.20
C ASN A 275 -8.94 -22.68 38.89
N TYR A 276 -7.70 -23.16 38.83
CA TYR A 276 -7.08 -23.77 37.66
C TYR A 276 -6.62 -25.19 37.96
N VAL A 277 -6.89 -26.13 37.05
CA VAL A 277 -6.39 -27.51 37.11
C VAL A 277 -6.15 -28.01 35.68
N ILE A 278 -5.19 -28.92 35.48
CA ILE A 278 -5.01 -29.57 34.18
C ILE A 278 -5.80 -30.88 34.20
N LYS A 279 -6.74 -31.02 33.26
CA LYS A 279 -7.47 -32.27 33.07
C LYS A 279 -6.51 -33.30 32.46
N LYS A 280 -6.26 -34.39 33.19
CA LYS A 280 -5.62 -35.59 32.62
C LYS A 280 -6.42 -36.08 31.41
#